data_AF-A0A7C2MFS5-F1
#
_entry.id   AF-A0A7C2MFS5-F1
#
_cell.length_a   1.000
_cell.length_b   1.000
_cell.length_c   1.000
_cell.angle_alpha   90.00
_cell.angle_beta   90.00
_cell.angle_gamma   90.00
#
_symmetry.space_group_name_H-M   'P 1'
#
loop_
_entity.id
_entity.type
_entity.pdbx_description
1 polymer ?
#
loop_
_entity_poly.entity_id
_entity_poly.type
_entity_poly.pdbx_seq_one_letter_code
_entity_poly.pdbx_strand_id
1 'polypeptide(L)'
;MRVLSTLALIILLQEPLSRLASGQGASPPLDRLLAAVQAKYARLRSLAADFVQIYQAPGSPTRREEGTVILAKPRRMRWHYHRPEEKFFISDGERVYLYVPAERQVVRAKIREAEDIKASFAFFLGERDLRRVFARIERITHPAPLRAGDVVLRFIPKDARLGFSEVIAEIDPVSLHIIRVLIRELDGARSDFLFSNIRENVPVSRLEFALSVPPGTHILDAQEPE
;
A
#
# COMPACT_ATOMS: atom_id res chain seq x y z
N MET A 1 70.39 -35.23 -47.99
CA MET A 1 70.05 -35.06 -46.56
C MET A 1 68.74 -34.28 -46.50
N ARG A 2 67.59 -34.90 -46.17
CA ARG A 2 66.92 -34.86 -44.84
C ARG A 2 66.83 -33.40 -44.32
N VAL A 3 65.69 -32.76 -44.05
CA VAL A 3 64.52 -33.17 -43.23
C VAL A 3 63.30 -32.25 -43.53
N LEU A 4 62.09 -32.78 -43.47
CA LEU A 4 60.78 -32.09 -43.38
C LEU A 4 60.56 -31.42 -42.01
N SER A 5 60.00 -30.22 -41.93
CA SER A 5 59.27 -29.76 -40.74
C SER A 5 58.14 -28.77 -41.09
N THR A 6 56.92 -29.25 -40.90
CA THR A 6 55.63 -28.54 -40.84
C THR A 6 55.54 -27.66 -39.57
N LEU A 7 54.79 -26.55 -39.61
CA LEU A 7 53.85 -26.09 -38.56
C LEU A 7 53.17 -24.78 -39.06
N ALA A 8 51.91 -24.83 -39.48
CA ALA A 8 50.70 -24.67 -38.68
C ALA A 8 50.39 -23.20 -38.31
N LEU A 9 49.54 -22.60 -39.13
CA LEU A 9 48.88 -21.30 -38.97
C LEU A 9 47.86 -21.38 -37.82
N ILE A 10 48.10 -20.67 -36.71
CA ILE A 10 47.14 -20.54 -35.61
C ILE A 10 46.39 -19.21 -35.79
N ILE A 11 45.16 -19.32 -36.27
CA ILE A 11 44.17 -18.22 -36.28
C ILE A 11 43.63 -18.11 -34.84
N LEU A 12 44.00 -17.04 -34.12
CA LEU A 12 43.34 -16.70 -32.86
C LEU A 12 41.95 -16.13 -33.17
N LEU A 13 40.91 -16.93 -32.93
CA LEU A 13 39.53 -16.46 -32.84
C LEU A 13 39.40 -15.48 -31.67
N GLN A 14 38.97 -14.26 -31.97
CA GLN A 14 38.44 -13.34 -30.97
C GLN A 14 36.97 -13.66 -30.74
N GLU A 15 36.66 -14.37 -29.66
CA GLU A 15 35.30 -14.55 -29.17
C GLU A 15 34.87 -13.30 -28.39
N PRO A 16 33.81 -12.57 -28.80
CA PRO A 16 33.27 -11.50 -27.98
C PRO A 16 32.52 -12.06 -26.77
N LEU A 17 32.79 -11.40 -25.64
CA LEU A 17 32.13 -11.50 -24.35
C LEU A 17 30.63 -11.87 -24.44
N SER A 18 30.26 -13.04 -23.93
CA SER A 18 28.90 -13.32 -23.47
C SER A 18 28.92 -13.81 -22.04
N ARG A 19 29.27 -12.91 -21.11
CA ARG A 19 28.84 -13.07 -19.71
C ARG A 19 27.34 -12.81 -19.69
N LEU A 20 26.54 -13.88 -19.78
CA LEU A 20 25.16 -13.85 -19.32
C LEU A 20 25.21 -13.60 -17.80
N ALA A 21 25.16 -12.32 -17.41
CA ALA A 21 24.84 -11.93 -16.06
C ALA A 21 23.36 -12.26 -15.83
N SER A 22 23.06 -13.51 -15.51
CA SER A 22 21.80 -13.89 -14.86
C SER A 22 21.85 -13.45 -13.40
N GLY A 23 21.98 -12.15 -13.17
CA GLY A 23 21.68 -11.54 -11.88
C GLY A 23 20.16 -11.42 -11.77
N GLN A 24 19.45 -12.55 -11.62
CA GLN A 24 18.16 -12.48 -10.94
C GLN A 24 18.51 -12.04 -9.51
N GLY A 25 18.36 -10.73 -9.25
CA GLY A 25 18.65 -10.17 -7.94
C GLY A 25 17.86 -10.95 -6.90
N ALA A 26 18.56 -11.74 -6.08
CA ALA A 26 17.92 -12.50 -5.02
C ALA A 26 17.11 -11.51 -4.17
N SER A 27 15.80 -11.73 -4.07
CA SER A 27 14.94 -10.85 -3.29
C SER A 27 15.49 -10.74 -1.87
N PRO A 28 15.58 -9.52 -1.29
CA PRO A 28 16.23 -9.30 0.00
C PRO A 28 15.64 -10.20 1.08
N PRO A 29 16.40 -10.61 2.11
CA PRO A 29 15.84 -11.32 3.26
C PRO A 29 14.62 -10.56 3.82
N LEU A 30 13.56 -11.28 4.19
CA LEU A 30 12.28 -10.70 4.64
C LEU A 30 12.47 -9.61 5.70
N ASP A 31 13.24 -9.93 6.75
CA ASP A 31 13.47 -9.02 7.86
C ASP A 31 14.19 -7.73 7.44
N ARG A 32 15.11 -7.84 6.48
CA ARG A 32 15.81 -6.67 5.93
C ARG A 32 14.86 -5.79 5.11
N LEU A 33 14.02 -6.39 4.28
CA LEU A 33 13.01 -5.66 3.51
C LEU A 33 12.01 -4.97 4.44
N LEU A 34 11.46 -5.71 5.40
CA LEU A 34 10.49 -5.19 6.36
C LEU A 34 11.08 -4.04 7.18
N ALA A 35 12.32 -4.17 7.65
CA ALA A 35 13.02 -3.09 8.35
C ALA A 35 13.22 -1.85 7.45
N ALA A 36 13.59 -2.04 6.19
CA ALA A 36 13.78 -0.94 5.24
C ALA A 36 12.46 -0.20 4.94
N VAL A 37 11.37 -0.93 4.69
CA VAL A 37 10.03 -0.38 4.48
C VAL A 37 9.57 0.40 5.72
N GLN A 38 9.64 -0.20 6.92
CA GLN A 38 9.28 0.49 8.16
C GLN A 38 10.12 1.76 8.37
N ALA A 39 11.44 1.70 8.14
CA ALA A 39 12.32 2.86 8.31
C ALA A 39 12.02 3.98 7.30
N LYS A 40 11.59 3.65 6.07
CA LYS A 40 11.15 4.63 5.07
C LYS A 40 9.86 5.30 5.53
N TYR A 41 8.80 4.51 5.76
CA TYR A 41 7.49 5.03 6.13
C TYR A 41 7.50 5.76 7.48
N ALA A 42 8.38 5.37 8.43
CA ALA A 42 8.59 6.08 9.68
C ALA A 42 9.16 7.50 9.49
N ARG A 43 9.96 7.73 8.45
CA ARG A 43 10.57 9.05 8.13
C ARG A 43 9.67 9.97 7.30
N LEU A 44 8.67 9.42 6.62
CA LEU A 44 7.73 10.24 5.83
C LEU A 44 6.96 11.22 6.71
N ARG A 45 6.93 12.48 6.30
CA ARG A 45 6.07 13.52 6.90
C ARG A 45 4.71 13.57 6.23
N SER A 46 4.69 13.32 4.93
CA SER A 46 3.49 13.22 4.11
C SER A 46 3.71 12.27 2.93
N LEU A 47 2.63 11.80 2.34
CA LEU A 47 2.59 11.00 1.12
C LEU A 47 1.36 11.40 0.33
N ALA A 48 1.46 11.53 -0.99
CA ALA A 48 0.31 11.65 -1.88
C ALA A 48 0.39 10.58 -2.96
N ALA A 49 -0.76 10.03 -3.36
CA ALA A 49 -0.84 9.05 -4.44
C ALA A 49 -2.23 9.11 -5.09
N ASP A 50 -2.31 8.64 -6.33
CA ASP A 50 -3.59 8.23 -6.91
C ASP A 50 -3.86 6.79 -6.50
N PHE A 51 -5.14 6.43 -6.42
CA PHE A 51 -5.53 5.05 -6.15
C PHE A 51 -6.69 4.57 -7.01
N VAL A 52 -6.72 3.26 -7.25
CA VAL A 52 -7.89 2.52 -7.69
C VAL A 52 -8.23 1.51 -6.60
N GLN A 53 -9.46 1.52 -6.11
CA GLN A 53 -10.00 0.51 -5.22
C GLN A 53 -10.86 -0.47 -6.01
N ILE A 54 -10.64 -1.77 -5.84
CA ILE A 54 -11.50 -2.83 -6.33
C ILE A 54 -12.07 -3.55 -5.11
N TYR A 55 -13.37 -3.40 -4.90
CA TYR A 55 -14.11 -4.01 -3.80
C TYR A 55 -14.94 -5.19 -4.32
N GLN A 56 -14.85 -6.32 -3.63
CA GLN A 56 -15.61 -7.52 -3.94
C GLN A 56 -16.16 -8.10 -2.65
N ALA A 57 -17.49 -8.11 -2.52
CA ALA A 57 -18.20 -8.77 -1.43
C ALA A 57 -18.88 -10.06 -1.94
N PRO A 58 -19.02 -11.10 -1.09
CA PRO A 58 -19.78 -12.29 -1.43
C PRO A 58 -21.19 -11.95 -1.93
N GLY A 59 -21.59 -12.53 -3.06
CA GLY A 59 -22.92 -12.32 -3.64
C GLY A 59 -23.18 -10.94 -4.25
N SER A 60 -22.19 -10.04 -4.28
CA SER A 60 -22.31 -8.71 -4.89
C SER A 60 -21.43 -8.55 -6.13
N PRO A 61 -21.84 -7.72 -7.11
CA PRO A 61 -20.96 -7.33 -8.21
C PRO A 61 -19.69 -6.63 -7.69
N THR A 62 -18.57 -6.86 -8.38
CA THR A 62 -17.33 -6.13 -8.12
C THR A 62 -17.54 -4.64 -8.34
N ARG A 63 -17.13 -3.82 -7.36
CA ARG A 63 -17.16 -2.36 -7.43
C ARG A 63 -15.75 -1.84 -7.66
N ARG A 64 -15.62 -0.84 -8.51
CA ARG A 64 -14.35 -0.17 -8.80
C ARG A 64 -14.51 1.31 -8.53
N GLU A 65 -13.65 1.84 -7.68
CA GLU A 65 -13.63 3.25 -7.31
C GLU A 65 -12.23 3.83 -7.56
N GLU A 66 -12.16 5.13 -7.82
CA GLU A 66 -10.90 5.81 -8.11
C GLU A 66 -10.81 7.10 -7.31
N GLY A 67 -9.61 7.45 -6.90
CA GLY A 67 -9.42 8.59 -6.03
C GLY A 67 -7.98 9.06 -5.91
N THR A 68 -7.80 10.06 -5.05
CA THR A 68 -6.50 10.49 -4.56
C THR A 68 -6.44 10.30 -3.05
N VAL A 69 -5.25 10.01 -2.55
CA VAL A 69 -4.97 9.93 -1.13
C VAL A 69 -3.86 10.90 -0.78
N ILE A 70 -4.08 11.65 0.30
CA ILE A 70 -3.06 12.46 0.97
C ILE A 70 -2.96 11.99 2.40
N LEU A 71 -1.75 11.71 2.83
CA LEU A 71 -1.41 11.20 4.14
C LEU A 71 -0.42 12.17 4.79
N ALA A 72 -0.59 12.47 6.07
CA ALA A 72 0.34 13.33 6.81
C ALA A 72 0.43 12.99 8.29
N LYS A 73 1.63 13.11 8.85
CA LYS A 73 1.85 12.86 10.28
C LYS A 73 1.57 14.08 11.16
N PRO A 74 1.09 13.89 12.40
CA PRO A 74 0.51 12.64 12.91
C PRO A 74 -0.94 12.43 12.43
N ARG A 75 -1.28 11.18 12.10
CA ARG A 75 -2.65 10.63 11.94
C ARG A 75 -3.62 11.44 11.06
N ARG A 76 -3.12 12.22 10.10
CA ARG A 76 -3.95 12.94 9.14
C ARG A 76 -4.01 12.19 7.84
N MET A 77 -5.21 12.16 7.26
CA MET A 77 -5.41 11.56 5.95
C MET A 77 -6.59 12.23 5.26
N ARG A 78 -6.58 12.19 3.94
CA ARG A 78 -7.69 12.55 3.09
C ARG A 78 -7.70 11.57 1.93
N TRP A 79 -8.70 10.71 1.90
CA TRP A 79 -9.06 9.96 0.71
C TRP A 79 -10.20 10.73 0.03
N HIS A 80 -9.97 11.11 -1.21
CA HIS A 80 -10.97 11.72 -2.07
C HIS A 80 -11.27 10.74 -3.18
N TYR A 81 -12.46 10.14 -3.13
CA TYR A 81 -13.00 9.30 -4.17
C TYR A 81 -13.67 10.22 -5.18
N HIS A 82 -13.29 10.13 -6.46
CA HIS A 82 -13.86 10.94 -7.54
C HIS A 82 -14.83 10.14 -8.42
N ARG A 83 -14.72 8.80 -8.43
CA ARG A 83 -15.53 7.91 -9.27
C ARG A 83 -15.89 6.62 -8.53
N PRO A 84 -17.08 6.05 -8.81
CA PRO A 84 -18.15 6.60 -9.66
C PRO A 84 -18.91 7.75 -8.98
N GLU A 85 -18.89 7.77 -7.64
CA GLU A 85 -19.52 8.79 -6.82
C GLU A 85 -18.46 9.51 -5.99
N GLU A 86 -18.63 10.81 -5.83
CA GLU A 86 -17.73 11.59 -5.00
C GLU A 86 -17.98 11.30 -3.51
N LYS A 87 -16.92 10.97 -2.77
CA LYS A 87 -16.96 10.85 -1.31
C LYS A 87 -15.60 11.12 -0.71
N PHE A 88 -15.59 11.51 0.56
CA PHE A 88 -14.38 11.86 1.29
C PHE A 88 -14.27 11.04 2.56
N PHE A 89 -13.10 10.44 2.77
CA PHE A 89 -12.74 9.84 4.03
C PHE A 89 -11.54 10.58 4.63
N ILE A 90 -11.81 11.35 5.67
CA ILE A 90 -10.89 12.35 6.21
C ILE A 90 -10.56 11.99 7.65
N SER A 91 -9.29 12.14 8.03
CA SER A 91 -8.86 12.23 9.43
C SER A 91 -8.13 13.54 9.66
N ASP A 92 -8.58 14.32 10.63
CA ASP A 92 -7.92 15.58 11.05
C ASP A 92 -6.80 15.35 12.09
N GLY A 93 -6.66 14.11 12.56
CA GLY A 93 -5.72 13.68 13.60
C GLY A 93 -6.39 13.33 14.93
N GLU A 94 -7.64 13.74 15.13
CA GLU A 94 -8.46 13.52 16.32
C GLU A 94 -9.72 12.72 15.99
N ARG A 95 -10.40 13.10 14.92
CA ARG A 95 -11.64 12.50 14.43
C ARG A 95 -11.50 12.06 12.99
N VAL A 96 -12.40 11.16 12.62
CA VAL A 96 -12.56 10.70 11.25
C VAL A 96 -13.95 11.06 10.76
N TYR A 97 -14.04 11.29 9.45
CA TYR A 97 -15.25 11.72 8.77
C TYR A 97 -15.39 10.93 7.48
N LEU A 98 -16.56 10.34 7.26
CA LEU A 98 -17.04 9.92 5.96
C LEU A 98 -18.06 10.96 5.49
N TYR A 99 -17.73 11.72 4.46
CA TYR A 99 -18.63 12.71 3.87
C TYR A 99 -19.03 12.28 2.47
N VAL A 100 -20.33 12.18 2.23
CA VAL A 100 -20.94 11.88 0.93
C VAL A 100 -21.73 13.13 0.48
N PRO A 101 -21.17 13.97 -0.42
CA PRO A 101 -21.81 15.19 -0.88
C PRO A 101 -23.20 14.97 -1.49
N ALA A 102 -23.38 13.89 -2.25
CA ALA A 102 -24.65 13.56 -2.89
C ALA A 102 -25.79 13.36 -1.88
N GLU A 103 -25.46 12.82 -0.70
CA GLU A 103 -26.39 12.59 0.40
C GLU A 103 -26.47 13.77 1.38
N ARG A 104 -25.58 14.77 1.24
CA ARG A 104 -25.36 15.83 2.24
C ARG A 104 -25.23 15.26 3.65
N GLN A 105 -24.47 14.18 3.77
CA GLN A 105 -24.34 13.43 5.02
C GLN A 105 -22.87 13.26 5.41
N VAL A 106 -22.59 13.48 6.68
CA VAL A 106 -21.31 13.19 7.33
C VAL A 106 -21.55 12.16 8.42
N VAL A 107 -20.80 11.08 8.41
CA VAL A 107 -20.65 10.19 9.57
C VAL A 107 -19.29 10.49 10.20
N ARG A 108 -19.24 10.70 11.52
CA ARG A 108 -18.00 10.98 12.24
C ARG A 108 -17.79 10.08 13.46
N ALA A 109 -16.54 9.84 13.80
CA ALA A 109 -16.14 9.07 14.98
C ALA A 109 -14.81 9.60 15.54
N LYS A 110 -14.47 9.28 16.81
CA LYS A 110 -13.10 9.52 17.27
C LYS A 110 -12.16 8.52 16.60
N ILE A 111 -10.93 8.94 16.31
CA ILE A 111 -9.95 8.04 15.66
C ILE A 111 -9.63 6.79 16.50
N ARG A 112 -9.79 6.88 17.83
CA ARG A 112 -9.59 5.77 18.76
C ARG A 112 -10.72 4.74 18.71
N GLU A 113 -11.85 5.07 18.10
CA GLU A 113 -13.02 4.21 17.98
C GLU A 113 -13.11 3.62 16.56
N ALA A 114 -12.66 4.36 15.53
CA ALA A 114 -12.70 3.89 14.14
C ALA A 114 -11.66 2.79 13.85
N GLU A 115 -12.12 1.55 13.62
CA GLU A 115 -11.27 0.37 13.40
C GLU A 115 -10.60 0.35 12.01
N ASP A 116 -11.36 0.58 10.92
CA ASP A 116 -10.85 0.63 9.53
C ASP A 116 -9.74 1.67 9.32
N ILE A 117 -9.85 2.76 10.07
CA ILE A 117 -8.87 3.84 10.12
C ILE A 117 -7.57 3.36 10.74
N LYS A 118 -7.63 2.66 11.87
CA LYS A 118 -6.44 2.13 12.54
C LYS A 118 -5.73 1.11 11.65
N ALA A 119 -6.49 0.28 10.94
CA ALA A 119 -5.97 -0.65 9.94
C ALA A 119 -5.18 0.08 8.83
N SER A 120 -5.79 1.12 8.26
CA SER A 120 -5.19 1.96 7.22
C SER A 120 -3.94 2.69 7.74
N PHE A 121 -3.98 3.29 8.94
CA PHE A 121 -2.82 4.00 9.51
C PHE A 121 -1.68 3.07 9.91
N ALA A 122 -1.98 1.89 10.47
CA ALA A 122 -0.97 0.91 10.85
C ALA A 122 -0.16 0.47 9.62
N PHE A 123 -0.84 0.31 8.49
CA PHE A 123 -0.22 -0.11 7.25
C PHE A 123 0.48 1.03 6.50
N PHE A 124 -0.16 2.19 6.37
CA PHE A 124 0.33 3.24 5.47
C PHE A 124 1.21 4.32 6.12
N LEU A 125 1.23 4.48 7.46
CA LEU A 125 1.77 5.71 8.05
C LEU A 125 2.58 5.59 9.34
N GLY A 126 3.07 4.40 9.65
CA GLY A 126 4.19 4.28 10.59
C GLY A 126 3.79 3.94 12.00
N GLU A 127 3.11 2.80 12.13
CA GLU A 127 3.49 1.94 13.26
C GLU A 127 5.01 1.70 13.17
N ARG A 128 5.74 2.03 14.24
CA ARG A 128 7.21 1.90 14.24
C ARG A 128 7.63 0.43 14.15
N ASP A 129 6.78 -0.46 14.62
CA ASP A 129 7.00 -1.89 14.64
C ASP A 129 5.72 -2.65 14.28
N LEU A 130 5.60 -3.02 13.00
CA LEU A 130 4.50 -3.82 12.46
C LEU A 130 4.34 -5.15 13.19
N ARG A 131 5.40 -5.70 13.82
CA ARG A 131 5.30 -6.92 14.63
C ARG A 131 4.53 -6.72 15.94
N ARG A 132 4.20 -5.48 16.33
CA ARG A 132 3.28 -5.21 17.43
C ARG A 132 1.84 -5.50 17.04
N VAL A 133 1.48 -5.22 15.79
CA VAL A 133 0.11 -5.34 15.24
C VAL A 133 -0.13 -6.72 14.63
N PHE A 134 0.88 -7.28 13.97
CA PHE A 134 0.74 -8.53 13.22
C PHE A 134 1.41 -9.70 13.95
N ALA A 135 0.68 -10.82 14.05
CA ALA A 135 1.15 -12.07 14.62
C ALA A 135 2.15 -12.77 13.70
N ARG A 136 1.93 -12.66 12.39
CA ARG A 136 2.77 -13.26 11.35
C ARG A 136 2.92 -12.31 10.17
N ILE A 137 4.14 -12.23 9.66
CA ILE A 137 4.48 -11.53 8.41
C ILE A 137 5.32 -12.49 7.59
N GLU A 138 4.92 -12.76 6.35
CA GLU A 138 5.59 -13.75 5.51
C GLU A 138 5.60 -13.34 4.04
N ARG A 139 6.63 -13.76 3.31
CA ARG A 139 6.66 -13.62 1.85
C ARG A 139 5.77 -14.68 1.24
N ILE A 140 4.94 -14.27 0.28
CA ILE A 140 4.03 -15.16 -0.46
C ILE A 140 4.24 -15.00 -1.96
N THR A 141 3.80 -15.99 -2.74
CA THR A 141 3.82 -15.96 -4.22
C THR A 141 2.42 -15.85 -4.83
N HIS A 142 1.38 -15.97 -4.01
CA HIS A 142 -0.02 -15.91 -4.43
C HIS A 142 -0.81 -14.96 -3.50
N PRO A 143 -1.43 -13.89 -4.04
CA PRO A 143 -1.44 -13.52 -5.46
C PRO A 143 -0.03 -13.17 -5.98
N ALA A 144 0.18 -13.39 -7.28
CA ALA A 144 1.43 -13.01 -7.94
C ALA A 144 1.59 -11.48 -7.90
N PRO A 145 2.84 -10.98 -7.90
CA PRO A 145 3.07 -9.55 -8.03
C PRO A 145 2.50 -9.03 -9.37
N LEU A 146 1.95 -7.83 -9.36
CA LEU A 146 1.54 -7.09 -10.55
C LEU A 146 2.74 -6.73 -11.43
N ARG A 147 3.90 -6.48 -10.82
CA ARG A 147 5.14 -6.13 -11.54
C ARG A 147 6.22 -7.15 -11.26
N ALA A 148 6.90 -7.60 -12.31
CA ALA A 148 8.02 -8.53 -12.17
C ALA A 148 9.12 -7.91 -11.28
N GLY A 149 9.53 -8.64 -10.25
CA GLY A 149 10.54 -8.20 -9.28
C GLY A 149 9.97 -7.64 -7.99
N ASP A 150 8.69 -7.28 -7.94
CA ASP A 150 8.04 -6.82 -6.70
C ASP A 150 7.92 -7.97 -5.69
N VAL A 151 7.99 -7.61 -4.41
CA VAL A 151 7.89 -8.56 -3.30
C VAL A 151 6.50 -8.48 -2.69
N VAL A 152 5.82 -9.62 -2.60
CA VAL A 152 4.51 -9.72 -1.96
C VAL A 152 4.65 -10.26 -0.54
N LEU A 153 4.12 -9.52 0.43
CA LEU A 153 4.12 -9.88 1.84
C LEU A 153 2.68 -10.04 2.34
N ARG A 154 2.42 -11.09 3.11
CA ARG A 154 1.17 -11.30 3.85
C ARG A 154 1.36 -10.96 5.32
N PHE A 155 0.38 -10.29 5.90
CA PHE A 155 0.32 -9.84 7.29
C PHE A 155 -0.94 -10.40 7.93
N ILE A 156 -0.78 -11.17 9.01
CA ILE A 156 -1.87 -11.74 9.80
C ILE A 156 -1.99 -10.94 11.10
N PRO A 157 -3.13 -10.28 11.39
CA PRO A 157 -3.29 -9.46 12.59
C PRO A 157 -3.25 -10.30 13.87
N LYS A 158 -2.86 -9.66 14.98
CA LYS A 158 -2.98 -10.27 16.32
C LYS A 158 -4.38 -10.17 16.90
N ASP A 159 -5.15 -9.18 16.46
CA ASP A 159 -6.43 -8.82 17.04
C ASP A 159 -7.50 -8.75 15.94
N ALA A 160 -8.57 -9.52 16.10
CA ALA A 160 -9.68 -9.55 15.15
C ALA A 160 -10.49 -8.23 15.16
N ARG A 161 -10.40 -7.42 16.22
CA ARG A 161 -10.98 -6.06 16.30
C ARG A 161 -10.34 -5.06 15.32
N LEU A 162 -9.43 -5.51 14.47
CA LEU A 162 -8.94 -4.71 13.34
C LEU A 162 -9.83 -4.85 12.09
N GLY A 163 -10.85 -5.71 12.12
CA GLY A 163 -11.87 -5.83 11.06
C GLY A 163 -11.47 -6.68 9.86
N PHE A 164 -10.25 -7.25 9.84
CA PHE A 164 -9.75 -8.05 8.73
C PHE A 164 -9.06 -9.35 9.18
N SER A 165 -9.03 -10.33 8.30
CA SER A 165 -8.36 -11.62 8.48
C SER A 165 -6.90 -11.61 8.00
N GLU A 166 -6.62 -10.88 6.92
CA GLU A 166 -5.25 -10.67 6.43
C GLU A 166 -5.13 -9.37 5.61
N VAL A 167 -3.90 -8.86 5.57
CA VAL A 167 -3.48 -7.82 4.62
C VAL A 167 -2.36 -8.37 3.76
N ILE A 168 -2.40 -8.10 2.47
CA ILE A 168 -1.33 -8.44 1.52
C ILE A 168 -0.79 -7.16 0.91
N ALA A 169 0.51 -6.92 1.06
CA ALA A 169 1.23 -5.79 0.49
C ALA A 169 2.09 -6.25 -0.69
N GLU A 170 2.08 -5.48 -1.77
CA GLU A 170 3.10 -5.58 -2.82
C GLU A 170 4.04 -4.39 -2.73
N ILE A 171 5.33 -4.68 -2.65
CA ILE A 171 6.39 -3.70 -2.42
C ILE A 171 7.36 -3.73 -3.59
N ASP A 172 7.60 -2.57 -4.18
CA ASP A 172 8.75 -2.35 -5.07
C ASP A 172 10.03 -2.37 -4.21
N PRO A 173 10.95 -3.34 -4.39
CA PRO A 173 12.13 -3.47 -3.55
C PRO A 173 13.18 -2.37 -3.76
N VAL A 174 13.07 -1.57 -4.84
CA VAL A 174 13.99 -0.47 -5.15
C VAL A 174 13.53 0.81 -4.49
N SER A 175 12.30 1.26 -4.80
CA SER A 175 11.75 2.48 -4.21
C SER A 175 11.26 2.28 -2.77
N LEU A 176 10.99 1.02 -2.39
CA LEU A 176 10.30 0.62 -1.16
C LEU A 176 8.88 1.19 -1.05
N HIS A 177 8.26 1.57 -2.17
CA HIS A 177 6.86 1.92 -2.21
C HIS A 177 5.99 0.68 -2.09
N ILE A 178 4.93 0.80 -1.29
CA ILE A 178 3.83 -0.14 -1.32
C ILE A 178 2.89 0.26 -2.46
N ILE A 179 2.86 -0.56 -3.51
CA ILE A 179 2.13 -0.26 -4.75
C ILE A 179 0.76 -0.92 -4.81
N ARG A 180 0.53 -1.97 -4.02
CA ARG A 180 -0.77 -2.63 -3.88
C ARG A 180 -0.99 -3.07 -2.44
N VAL A 181 -2.23 -2.92 -1.99
CA VAL A 181 -2.71 -3.45 -0.71
C VAL A 181 -4.01 -4.19 -0.95
N LEU A 182 -4.06 -5.44 -0.54
CA LEU A 182 -5.27 -6.25 -0.53
C LEU A 182 -5.63 -6.52 0.92
N ILE A 183 -6.87 -6.22 1.29
CA ILE A 183 -7.44 -6.48 2.60
C ILE A 183 -8.52 -7.54 2.44
N ARG A 184 -8.44 -8.62 3.22
CA ARG A 184 -9.55 -9.57 3.36
C ARG A 184 -10.27 -9.32 4.66
N GLU A 185 -11.51 -8.88 4.57
CA GLU A 185 -12.37 -8.56 5.70
C GLU A 185 -12.89 -9.85 6.36
N LEU A 186 -13.40 -9.74 7.59
CA LEU A 186 -13.87 -10.92 8.35
C LEU A 186 -15.15 -11.54 7.77
N ASP A 187 -15.96 -10.74 7.08
CA ASP A 187 -17.19 -11.16 6.42
C ASP A 187 -16.96 -11.81 5.04
N GLY A 188 -15.70 -11.94 4.63
CA GLY A 188 -15.29 -12.49 3.33
C GLY A 188 -15.21 -11.46 2.21
N ALA A 189 -15.49 -10.17 2.49
CA ALA A 189 -15.23 -9.10 1.53
C ALA A 189 -13.72 -8.90 1.31
N ARG A 190 -13.40 -8.33 0.15
CA ARG A 190 -12.04 -8.05 -0.28
C ARG A 190 -11.95 -6.65 -0.86
N SER A 191 -10.95 -5.90 -0.41
CA SER A 191 -10.61 -4.57 -0.90
C SER A 191 -9.18 -4.55 -1.45
N ASP A 192 -9.02 -4.32 -2.76
CA ASP A 192 -7.71 -4.13 -3.41
C ASP A 192 -7.49 -2.65 -3.72
N PHE A 193 -6.47 -2.04 -3.11
CA PHE A 193 -5.99 -0.70 -3.42
C PHE A 193 -4.73 -0.80 -4.28
N LEU A 194 -4.77 -0.21 -5.48
CA LEU A 194 -3.62 -0.05 -6.36
C LEU A 194 -3.19 1.41 -6.35
N PHE A 195 -1.92 1.68 -6.04
CA PHE A 195 -1.38 3.03 -5.95
C PHE A 195 -0.49 3.38 -7.14
N SER A 196 -0.62 4.62 -7.60
CA SER A 196 0.21 5.20 -8.64
C SER A 196 0.56 6.65 -8.31
N ASN A 197 1.49 7.24 -9.06
CA ASN A 197 1.91 8.64 -8.89
C ASN A 197 2.29 9.00 -7.44
N ILE A 198 2.96 8.05 -6.77
CA ILE A 198 3.34 8.16 -5.37
C ILE A 198 4.40 9.25 -5.22
N ARG A 199 4.11 10.24 -4.36
CA ARG A 199 4.99 11.36 -4.03
C ARG A 199 5.19 11.45 -2.53
N GLU A 200 6.44 11.49 -2.11
CA GLU A 200 6.83 11.56 -0.70
C GLU A 200 7.08 12.99 -0.25
N ASN A 201 6.77 13.27 1.02
CA ASN A 201 7.05 14.54 1.67
C ASN A 201 6.51 15.77 0.91
N VAL A 202 5.37 15.61 0.24
CA VAL A 202 4.65 16.71 -0.41
C VAL A 202 4.29 17.80 0.61
N PRO A 203 4.49 19.09 0.30
CA PRO A 203 4.03 20.17 1.15
C PRO A 203 2.49 20.11 1.27
N VAL A 204 1.99 19.97 2.50
CA VAL A 204 0.55 19.85 2.77
C VAL A 204 0.16 20.76 3.93
N SER A 205 -0.86 21.57 3.71
CA SER A 205 -1.46 22.39 4.77
C SER A 205 -2.31 21.52 5.70
N ARG A 206 -2.46 21.93 6.96
CA ARG A 206 -3.41 21.28 7.87
C ARG A 206 -4.86 21.43 7.37
N LEU A 207 -5.15 22.51 6.62
CA LEU A 207 -6.48 22.78 6.07
C LEU A 207 -6.94 21.72 5.07
N GLU A 208 -6.02 20.99 4.42
CA GLU A 208 -6.36 19.85 3.54
C GLU A 208 -7.16 18.75 4.26
N PHE A 209 -6.99 18.65 5.58
CA PHE A 209 -7.60 17.63 6.42
C PHE A 209 -8.78 18.15 7.23
N ALA A 210 -9.17 19.42 7.05
CA ALA A 210 -10.35 19.97 7.69
C ALA A 210 -11.61 19.52 6.93
N LEU A 211 -12.63 19.10 7.69
CA LEU A 211 -13.96 18.88 7.11
C LEU A 211 -14.62 20.24 6.85
N SER A 212 -14.95 20.50 5.59
CA SER A 212 -15.75 21.65 5.17
C SER A 212 -16.96 21.14 4.41
N VAL A 213 -18.16 21.40 4.92
CA VAL A 213 -19.42 20.92 4.33
C VAL A 213 -20.41 22.07 4.18
N PRO A 214 -21.30 22.05 3.16
CA PRO A 214 -22.30 23.09 2.98
C PRO A 214 -23.31 23.18 4.14
N PRO A 215 -23.95 24.35 4.35
CA PRO A 215 -25.07 24.47 5.28
C PRO A 215 -26.18 23.44 4.99
N GLY A 216 -26.77 22.88 6.05
CA GLY A 216 -27.82 21.86 5.93
C GLY A 216 -27.31 20.43 5.74
N THR A 217 -25.99 20.20 5.82
CA THR A 217 -25.41 18.85 5.86
C THR A 217 -25.75 18.15 7.18
N HIS A 218 -26.29 16.94 7.11
CA HIS A 218 -26.59 16.11 8.29
C HIS A 218 -25.30 15.50 8.84
N ILE A 219 -25.05 15.68 10.14
CA ILE A 219 -23.88 15.11 10.81
C ILE A 219 -24.36 14.05 11.79
N LEU A 220 -23.93 12.81 11.57
CA LEU A 220 -24.21 11.64 12.37
C LEU A 220 -22.93 11.23 13.12
N ASP A 221 -23.07 10.90 14.40
CA ASP A 221 -22.01 10.24 15.15
C ASP A 221 -22.15 8.73 14.92
N ALA A 222 -21.05 8.05 14.55
CA ALA A 222 -21.04 6.60 14.43
C ALA A 222 -21.40 5.99 15.79
N GLN A 223 -22.38 5.09 15.83
CA GLN A 223 -22.76 4.43 17.08
C GLN A 223 -21.61 3.57 17.60
N GLU A 224 -21.37 3.63 18.90
CA GLU A 224 -20.49 2.68 19.58
C GLU A 224 -21.12 1.28 19.44
N PRO A 225 -20.36 0.25 19.04
CA PRO A 225 -20.76 -1.12 19.30
C PRO A 225 -20.93 -1.25 20.82
N GLU A 226 -22.11 -1.67 21.28
CA GLU A 226 -22.37 -2.02 22.69
C GLU A 226 -21.40 -3.10 23.21
#